data_AF-A7KTC6-F1
#
_entry.id   AF-A7KTC6-F1
#
_cell.length_a   1.000
_cell.length_b   1.000
_cell.length_c   1.000
_cell.angle_alpha   90.00
_cell.angle_beta   90.00
_cell.angle_gamma   90.00
#
_symmetry.space_group_name_H-M   'P 1'
#
loop_
_entity.id
_entity.type
_entity.pdbx_description
1 polymer ?
#
loop_
_entity_poly.entity_id
_entity_poly.type
_entity_poly.pdbx_seq_one_letter_code
_entity_poly.pdbx_strand_id
1 'polypeptide(L)'
;WWIKGSAGGVKALIGFTTAFADYFLMDPSEEYSIIFALMQEKIYMSQIVVEFLQNNPDVTYEDLLNKIETTVPPAGLNFDRFTEHSLLRHAQFVVEQVESYDDAADSHDQPVLITPCMRDLLKLAGVTLGKSLAVMRQAKM
;
A
#
# COMPACT_ATOMS: atom_id res chain seq x y z
N TRP A 1 -1.93 13.70 3.28
CA TRP A 1 -1.90 12.52 4.16
C TRP A 1 -0.98 11.49 3.52
N TRP A 2 -0.35 10.64 4.32
CA TRP A 2 0.62 9.66 3.83
C TRP A 2 0.56 8.41 4.69
N ILE A 3 1.16 7.35 4.18
CA ILE A 3 1.34 6.09 4.87
C ILE A 3 2.84 5.95 5.14
N LYS A 4 3.18 5.53 6.35
CA LYS A 4 4.54 5.13 6.69
C LYS A 4 4.52 3.64 7.01
N GLY A 5 5.32 2.88 6.26
CA GLY A 5 5.53 1.46 6.54
C GLY A 5 6.13 1.29 7.94
N SER A 6 5.58 0.36 8.70
CA SER A 6 6.21 0.00 9.97
C SER A 6 7.33 -0.99 9.66
N ALA A 7 8.58 -0.62 9.89
CA ALA A 7 9.74 -1.50 9.70
C ALA A 7 9.63 -2.77 10.59
N GLY A 8 8.88 -3.78 10.12
CA GLY A 8 8.60 -5.03 10.85
C GLY A 8 7.47 -4.98 11.89
N GLY A 9 6.61 -3.95 11.87
CA GLY A 9 5.46 -3.82 12.79
C GLY A 9 4.13 -4.35 12.23
N VAL A 10 3.12 -4.46 13.09
CA VAL A 10 1.79 -5.04 12.75
C VAL A 10 0.79 -4.01 12.22
N LYS A 11 1.06 -2.70 12.36
CA LYS A 11 0.11 -1.63 12.00
C LYS A 11 0.78 -0.62 11.07
N ALA A 12 0.28 -0.49 9.84
CA ALA A 12 0.61 0.63 8.97
C ALA A 12 0.29 1.95 9.68
N LEU A 13 1.21 2.91 9.66
CA LEU A 13 1.00 4.22 10.26
C LEU A 13 0.42 5.18 9.22
N ILE A 14 -0.69 5.82 9.55
CA ILE A 14 -1.33 6.84 8.71
C ILE A 14 -1.06 8.21 9.33
N GLY A 15 -0.61 9.17 8.51
CA GLY A 15 -0.24 10.51 8.95
C GLY A 15 -0.99 11.64 8.24
N PHE A 16 -1.24 12.74 8.97
CA PHE A 16 -1.73 14.03 8.45
C PHE A 16 -0.79 15.18 8.80
N THR A 17 -0.48 16.03 7.82
CA THR A 17 0.46 17.16 7.93
C THR A 17 -0.42 18.35 7.76
N THR A 18 -0.38 19.23 8.73
CA THR A 18 -0.96 20.56 8.62
C THR A 18 0.15 21.59 8.54
N ALA A 19 -0.19 22.86 8.39
CA ALA A 19 0.78 23.95 8.49
C ALA A 19 1.49 24.03 9.88
N PHE A 20 0.99 23.30 10.89
CA PHE A 20 1.46 23.39 12.27
C PHE A 20 2.16 22.13 12.76
N ALA A 21 1.68 20.94 12.38
CA ALA A 21 2.17 19.69 12.92
C ALA A 21 1.83 18.47 12.05
N ASP A 22 2.54 17.38 12.33
CA ASP A 22 2.26 16.04 11.85
C ASP A 22 1.51 15.23 12.91
N TYR A 23 0.43 14.58 12.50
CA TYR A 23 -0.46 13.79 13.35
C TYR A 23 -0.44 12.34 12.89
N PHE A 24 -0.10 11.42 13.80
CA PHE A 24 -0.19 9.99 13.57
C PHE A 24 -1.55 9.49 14.05
N LEU A 25 -2.29 8.83 13.18
CA LEU A 25 -3.62 8.32 13.51
C LEU A 25 -3.52 7.07 14.40
N MET A 26 -4.33 7.07 15.45
CA MET A 26 -4.49 5.95 16.38
C MET A 26 -5.80 5.21 16.05
N ASP A 27 -6.71 5.11 17.01
CA ASP A 27 -8.01 4.48 16.79
C ASP A 27 -9.07 5.51 16.38
N PRO A 28 -9.94 5.17 15.42
CA PRO A 28 -10.97 6.08 14.94
C PRO A 28 -12.10 6.24 15.95
N SER A 29 -12.92 7.27 15.79
CA SER A 29 -14.21 7.35 16.47
C SER A 29 -15.17 6.25 15.96
N GLU A 30 -16.18 5.92 16.76
CA GLU A 30 -17.18 4.89 16.41
C GLU A 30 -17.87 5.21 15.07
N GLU A 31 -18.26 6.46 14.87
CA GLU A 31 -18.92 6.94 13.65
C GLU A 31 -18.03 6.85 12.39
N TYR A 32 -16.71 7.02 12.54
CA TYR A 32 -15.76 6.98 11.44
C TYR A 32 -15.13 5.59 11.23
N SER A 33 -15.37 4.65 12.15
CA SER A 33 -14.74 3.32 12.18
C SER A 33 -14.91 2.55 10.87
N ILE A 34 -16.11 2.61 10.28
CA ILE A 34 -16.42 1.91 9.01
C ILE A 34 -15.58 2.49 7.86
N ILE A 35 -15.47 3.81 7.76
CA ILE A 35 -14.69 4.48 6.73
C ILE A 35 -13.20 4.20 6.92
N PHE A 36 -12.74 4.23 8.18
CA PHE A 36 -11.36 3.93 8.54
C PHE A 36 -10.98 2.48 8.22
N ALA A 37 -11.89 1.52 8.47
CA ALA A 37 -11.67 0.10 8.18
C ALA A 37 -11.48 -0.16 6.68
N LEU A 38 -12.32 0.45 5.82
CA LEU A 38 -12.17 0.36 4.35
C LEU A 38 -10.84 0.95 3.89
N MET A 39 -10.38 2.01 4.55
CA MET A 39 -9.08 2.60 4.26
C MET A 39 -7.94 1.69 4.71
N GLN A 40 -8.06 1.05 5.87
CA GLN A 40 -7.03 0.14 6.37
C GLN A 40 -6.83 -1.08 5.46
N GLU A 41 -7.89 -1.65 4.91
CA GLU A 41 -7.80 -2.81 3.99
C GLU A 41 -6.80 -2.57 2.85
N LYS A 42 -7.00 -1.48 2.09
CA LYS A 42 -6.10 -1.11 0.98
C LYS A 42 -4.69 -0.74 1.44
N ILE A 43 -4.54 -0.19 2.65
CA ILE A 43 -3.24 0.19 3.21
C ILE A 43 -2.43 -1.04 3.58
N TYR A 44 -3.00 -1.98 4.32
CA TYR A 44 -2.31 -3.23 4.67
C TYR A 44 -1.91 -4.01 3.43
N MET A 45 -2.80 -4.06 2.44
CA MET A 45 -2.50 -4.68 1.16
C MET A 45 -1.29 -4.06 0.47
N SER A 46 -1.22 -2.73 0.40
CA SER A 46 -0.05 -2.04 -0.16
C SER A 46 1.22 -2.30 0.64
N GLN A 47 1.14 -2.36 1.98
CA GLN A 47 2.29 -2.65 2.84
C GLN A 47 2.83 -4.06 2.60
N ILE A 48 1.97 -5.07 2.53
CA ILE A 48 2.36 -6.46 2.25
C ILE A 48 3.10 -6.53 0.91
N VAL A 49 2.57 -5.87 -0.13
CA VAL A 49 3.17 -5.87 -1.47
C VAL A 49 4.55 -5.19 -1.46
N VAL A 50 4.65 -3.99 -0.90
CA VAL A 50 5.92 -3.24 -0.84
C VAL A 50 6.97 -4.03 -0.05
N GLU A 51 6.65 -4.47 1.17
CA GLU A 51 7.60 -5.19 2.03
C GLU A 51 8.02 -6.54 1.42
N PHE A 52 7.09 -7.27 0.80
CA PHE A 52 7.41 -8.57 0.22
C PHE A 52 8.33 -8.43 -1.00
N LEU A 53 8.03 -7.49 -1.89
CA LEU A 53 8.80 -7.30 -3.11
C LEU A 53 10.15 -6.61 -2.87
N GLN A 54 10.24 -5.72 -1.88
CA GLN A 54 11.51 -5.14 -1.45
C GLN A 54 12.48 -6.25 -0.98
N ASN A 55 11.99 -7.22 -0.21
CA ASN A 55 12.81 -8.30 0.31
C ASN A 55 13.05 -9.43 -0.70
N ASN A 56 12.21 -9.54 -1.73
CA ASN A 56 12.25 -10.62 -2.71
C ASN A 56 11.97 -10.06 -4.13
N PRO A 57 12.94 -9.41 -4.79
CA PRO A 57 12.73 -8.69 -6.04
C PRO A 57 12.42 -9.59 -7.25
N ASP A 58 12.85 -10.86 -7.21
CA ASP A 58 12.76 -11.81 -8.33
C ASP A 58 11.57 -12.78 -8.23
N VAL A 59 10.64 -12.54 -7.29
CA VAL A 59 9.47 -13.42 -7.07
C VAL A 59 8.42 -13.29 -8.16
N THR A 60 7.60 -14.33 -8.27
CA THR A 60 6.49 -14.38 -9.22
C THR A 60 5.23 -13.76 -8.62
N TYR A 61 4.22 -13.50 -9.47
CA TYR A 61 2.90 -13.09 -9.02
C TYR A 61 2.23 -14.13 -8.10
N GLU A 62 2.41 -15.43 -8.40
CA GLU A 62 1.90 -16.52 -7.58
C GLU A 62 2.50 -16.53 -6.16
N ASP A 63 3.80 -16.22 -6.03
CA ASP A 63 4.45 -16.12 -4.72
C ASP A 63 3.89 -14.95 -3.89
N LEU A 64 3.61 -13.82 -4.54
CA LEU A 64 2.95 -12.69 -3.91
C LEU A 64 1.53 -13.05 -3.45
N LEU A 65 0.76 -13.76 -4.29
CA LEU A 65 -0.57 -14.22 -3.92
C LEU A 65 -0.52 -15.16 -2.72
N ASN A 66 0.38 -16.15 -2.72
CA ASN A 66 0.59 -17.04 -1.59
C ASN A 66 0.93 -16.26 -0.31
N LYS A 67 1.78 -15.22 -0.42
CA LYS A 67 2.10 -14.35 0.72
C LYS A 67 0.87 -13.59 1.23
N ILE A 68 0.05 -13.05 0.34
CA ILE A 68 -1.17 -12.31 0.69
C ILE A 68 -2.18 -13.24 1.40
N GLU A 69 -2.45 -14.41 0.84
CA GLU A 69 -3.45 -15.35 1.38
C GLU A 69 -3.03 -16.00 2.71
N THR A 70 -1.72 -16.14 2.94
CA THR A 70 -1.17 -16.64 4.22
C THR A 70 -1.01 -15.55 5.27
N THR A 71 -1.17 -14.26 4.91
CA THR A 71 -1.08 -13.15 5.85
C THR A 71 -2.38 -13.03 6.64
N VAL A 72 -2.27 -13.07 7.97
CA VAL A 72 -3.40 -12.90 8.88
C VAL A 72 -3.74 -11.41 8.97
N PRO A 73 -4.99 -11.00 8.68
CA PRO A 73 -5.41 -9.62 8.85
C PRO A 73 -5.26 -9.17 10.32
N PRO A 74 -4.82 -7.92 10.55
CA PRO A 74 -4.81 -7.32 11.88
C PRO A 74 -6.20 -7.38 12.53
N ALA A 75 -6.22 -7.62 13.85
CA ALA A 75 -7.45 -7.63 14.63
C ALA A 75 -8.19 -6.29 14.52
N GLY A 76 -9.52 -6.34 14.34
CA GLY A 76 -10.36 -5.15 14.20
C GLY A 76 -10.71 -4.78 12.75
N LEU A 77 -10.23 -5.53 11.76
CA LEU A 77 -10.70 -5.44 10.39
C LEU A 77 -11.91 -6.35 10.17
N ASN A 78 -12.86 -5.90 9.33
CA ASN A 78 -14.12 -6.62 9.06
C ASN A 78 -13.97 -7.76 8.02
N PHE A 79 -12.78 -8.34 7.87
CA PHE A 79 -12.53 -9.43 6.94
C PHE A 79 -11.55 -10.45 7.50
N ASP A 80 -11.79 -11.72 7.19
CA ASP A 80 -11.05 -12.84 7.79
C ASP A 80 -9.74 -13.14 7.06
N ARG A 81 -9.64 -12.81 5.77
CA ARG A 81 -8.49 -13.12 4.90
C ARG A 81 -8.36 -12.12 3.76
N PHE A 82 -7.12 -11.86 3.35
CA PHE A 82 -6.85 -11.25 2.05
C PHE A 82 -6.92 -12.30 0.94
N THR A 83 -7.35 -11.88 -0.25
CA THR A 83 -7.52 -12.74 -1.43
C THR A 83 -7.01 -12.03 -2.67
N GLU A 84 -6.76 -12.78 -3.75
CA GLU A 84 -6.45 -12.20 -5.07
C GLU A 84 -7.50 -11.17 -5.50
N HIS A 85 -8.79 -11.46 -5.31
CA HIS A 85 -9.87 -10.52 -5.64
C HIS A 85 -9.72 -9.18 -4.90
N SER A 86 -9.26 -9.23 -3.65
CA SER A 86 -9.01 -8.02 -2.85
C SER A 86 -7.82 -7.24 -3.39
N LEU A 87 -6.75 -7.94 -3.81
CA LEU A 87 -5.59 -7.34 -4.49
C LEU A 87 -6.00 -6.63 -5.78
N LEU A 88 -6.71 -7.31 -6.66
CA LEU A 88 -7.13 -6.75 -7.95
C LEU A 88 -8.09 -5.57 -7.77
N ARG A 89 -9.01 -5.64 -6.79
CA ARG A 89 -9.90 -4.53 -6.43
C ARG A 89 -9.13 -3.26 -6.03
N HIS A 90 -8.00 -3.42 -5.33
CA HIS A 90 -7.20 -2.30 -4.82
C HIS A 90 -5.93 -2.03 -5.63
N ALA A 91 -5.74 -2.69 -6.77
CA ALA A 91 -4.49 -2.68 -7.52
C ALA A 91 -4.03 -1.26 -7.92
N GLN A 92 -4.95 -0.38 -8.31
CA GLN A 92 -4.60 1.02 -8.63
C GLN A 92 -3.96 1.73 -7.42
N PHE A 93 -4.55 1.57 -6.23
CA PHE A 93 -4.01 2.15 -5.01
C PHE A 93 -2.68 1.53 -4.62
N VAL A 94 -2.56 0.20 -4.70
CA VAL A 94 -1.31 -0.53 -4.40
C VAL A 94 -0.16 -0.05 -5.30
N VAL A 95 -0.41 0.05 -6.61
CA VAL A 95 0.60 0.54 -7.57
C VAL A 95 1.02 1.97 -7.24
N GLU A 96 0.08 2.87 -6.92
CA GLU A 96 0.39 4.24 -6.51
C GLU A 96 1.22 4.31 -5.22
N GLN A 97 1.00 3.39 -4.27
CA GLN A 97 1.82 3.29 -3.07
C GLN A 97 3.22 2.78 -3.37
N VAL A 98 3.37 1.82 -4.29
CA VAL A 98 4.68 1.33 -4.76
C VAL A 98 5.45 2.44 -5.49
N GLU A 99 4.80 3.20 -6.37
CA GLU A 99 5.39 4.38 -7.02
C GLU A 99 5.86 5.40 -5.97
N SER A 100 5.01 5.74 -5.00
CA SER A 100 5.36 6.69 -3.93
C SER A 100 6.48 6.19 -3.03
N TYR A 101 6.60 4.87 -2.85
CA TYR A 101 7.68 4.26 -2.09
C TYR A 101 9.02 4.39 -2.84
N ASP A 102 9.04 4.05 -4.13
CA ASP A 102 10.23 4.16 -4.97
C ASP A 102 10.69 5.63 -5.12
N ASP A 103 9.76 6.58 -5.22
CA ASP A 103 10.06 8.02 -5.27
C ASP A 103 10.68 8.55 -3.97
N ALA A 104 10.36 7.91 -2.83
CA ALA A 104 10.88 8.29 -1.51
C ALA A 104 12.13 7.47 -1.11
N ALA A 105 12.48 6.44 -1.87
CA ALA A 105 13.65 5.59 -1.63
C ALA A 105 14.94 6.28 -2.08
N ASP A 106 16.06 5.90 -1.46
CA ASP A 106 17.38 6.40 -1.83
C ASP A 106 17.82 5.83 -3.19
N SER A 107 18.66 6.55 -3.92
CA SER A 107 19.10 6.18 -5.28
C SER A 107 19.92 4.87 -5.38
N HIS A 108 20.22 4.23 -4.25
CA HIS A 108 20.94 2.97 -4.18
C HIS A 108 20.03 1.75 -4.10
N ASP A 109 18.75 1.93 -3.76
CA ASP A 109 17.80 0.83 -3.68
C ASP A 109 17.22 0.49 -5.06
N GLN A 110 17.02 -0.80 -5.32
CA GLN A 110 16.36 -1.23 -6.55
C GLN A 110 14.87 -0.89 -6.48
N PRO A 111 14.30 -0.19 -7.47
CA PRO A 111 12.88 0.15 -7.46
C PRO A 111 12.00 -1.09 -7.47
N VAL A 112 10.98 -1.11 -6.61
CA VAL A 112 10.01 -2.21 -6.51
C VAL A 112 9.11 -2.25 -7.74
N LEU A 113 8.81 -1.10 -8.34
CA LEU A 113 7.91 -0.97 -9.50
C LEU A 113 8.38 -1.74 -10.73
N ILE A 114 9.70 -1.91 -10.90
CA ILE A 114 10.28 -2.59 -12.08
C ILE A 114 10.35 -4.11 -11.95
N THR A 115 9.98 -4.67 -10.79
CA THR A 115 10.00 -6.11 -10.53
C THR A 115 9.08 -6.88 -11.49
N PRO A 116 9.38 -8.16 -11.82
CA PRO A 116 8.54 -8.98 -12.68
C PRO A 116 7.10 -9.10 -12.14
N CYS A 117 6.96 -9.29 -10.83
CA CYS A 117 5.67 -9.39 -10.14
C CYS A 117 4.79 -8.15 -10.37
N MET A 118 5.35 -6.94 -10.20
CA MET A 118 4.60 -5.69 -10.43
C MET A 118 4.16 -5.53 -11.87
N ARG A 119 4.98 -5.96 -12.83
CA ARG A 119 4.63 -5.92 -14.26
C ARG A 119 3.43 -6.81 -14.57
N ASP A 120 3.34 -7.97 -13.92
CA ASP A 120 2.21 -8.88 -14.11
C ASP A 120 0.96 -8.37 -13.41
N LEU A 121 1.07 -7.80 -12.20
CA LEU A 121 -0.03 -7.12 -11.53
C LEU A 121 -0.62 -5.97 -12.38
N LEU A 122 0.24 -5.13 -12.97
CA LEU A 122 -0.19 -4.04 -13.86
C LEU A 122 -0.99 -4.55 -15.06
N LYS A 123 -0.55 -5.65 -15.69
CA LYS A 123 -1.24 -6.26 -16.83
C LYS A 123 -2.58 -6.86 -16.43
N LEU A 124 -2.62 -7.61 -15.32
CA LEU A 124 -3.82 -8.31 -14.85
C LEU A 124 -4.90 -7.33 -14.40
N ALA A 125 -4.52 -6.26 -13.70
CA ALA A 125 -5.46 -5.29 -13.14
C ALA A 125 -5.84 -4.15 -14.12
N GLY A 126 -5.15 -4.03 -15.27
CA GLY A 126 -5.41 -2.95 -16.23
C GLY A 126 -5.14 -1.54 -15.66
N VAL A 127 -4.17 -1.44 -14.76
CA VAL A 127 -3.88 -0.22 -13.98
C VAL A 127 -3.01 0.75 -14.79
N THR A 128 -3.25 2.05 -14.61
CA THR A 128 -2.50 3.13 -15.27
C THR A 128 -1.50 3.77 -14.31
N LEU A 129 -0.22 3.84 -14.71
CA LEU A 129 0.86 4.55 -14.00
C LEU A 129 0.70 6.07 -14.11
N GLY A 130 1.12 6.83 -13.09
CA GLY A 130 1.32 8.29 -13.17
C GLY A 130 0.12 9.21 -12.87
N LYS A 131 -1.00 8.72 -12.31
CA LYS A 131 -2.14 9.59 -11.94
C LYS A 131 -1.93 10.36 -10.63
N SER A 132 -1.28 9.77 -9.63
CA SER A 132 -1.19 10.35 -8.28
C SER A 132 -0.24 11.57 -8.21
N LEU A 133 0.81 11.60 -9.05
CA LEU A 133 1.74 12.73 -9.17
C LEU A 133 1.05 14.03 -9.64
N ALA A 134 0.00 13.93 -10.45
CA ALA A 134 -0.73 15.11 -10.94
C ALA A 134 -1.51 15.81 -9.82
N VAL A 135 -2.08 15.05 -8.89
CA VAL A 135 -2.87 15.58 -7.77
C VAL A 135 -1.96 16.28 -6.74
N MET A 136 -0.77 15.73 -6.46
CA MET A 136 0.20 16.34 -5.55
C MET A 136 0.89 17.58 -6.14
N ARG A 137 1.14 17.61 -7.46
CA ARG A 137 1.74 18.78 -8.13
C ARG A 137 0.79 19.99 -8.16
N GLN A 138 -0.51 19.77 -8.31
CA GLN A 138 -1.50 20.86 -8.26
C GLN A 138 -1.68 21.46 -6.86
N ALA A 139 -1.40 20.70 -5.79
CA ALA A 139 -1.48 21.20 -4.42
C ALA A 139 -0.23 22.01 -3.97
N LYS A 140 0.81 22.07 -4.81
CA LYS A 140 2.07 22.80 -4.55
C LYS A 140 2.26 24.04 -5.43
N MET A 141 1.27 24.38 -6.27
CA MET A 141 1.19 25.64 -7.02
C MET A 141 0.12 26.54 -6.41
#